data_AF-A0A820NWQ6-F1
#
_entry.id   AF-A0A820NWQ6-F1
#
_cell.length_a   1.000
_cell.length_b   1.000
_cell.length_c   1.000
_cell.angle_alpha   90.00
_cell.angle_beta   90.00
_cell.angle_gamma   90.00
#
_symmetry.space_group_name_H-M   'P 1'
#
loop_
_entity.id
_entity.type
_entity.pdbx_description
1 polymer ?
#
loop_
_entity_poly.entity_id
_entity_poly.type
_entity_poly.pdbx_seq_one_letter_code
_entity_poly.pdbx_strand_id
1 'polypeptide(L)' 'MVEKFDEMNLHEPLLRGIYGYGFEQPSAIQQRAIKPCILRHDVIAQAQSGTGKTATF' A
#
# COMPACT_ATOMS: atom_id res chain seq x y z
N MET A 1 9.48 4.87 6.73
CA MET A 1 8.66 3.84 6.05
C MET A 1 7.44 3.63 6.91
N VAL A 2 6.31 3.28 6.31
CA VAL A 2 5.08 2.99 7.04
C VAL A 2 4.97 1.48 7.16
N GLU A 3 4.89 0.93 8.37
CA GLU A 3 5.01 -0.51 8.61
C GLU A 3 3.64 -1.21 8.60
N LYS A 4 2.55 -0.47 8.82
CA LYS A 4 1.18 -1.00 8.83
C LYS A 4 0.25 -0.21 7.92
N PHE A 5 -0.79 -0.86 7.38
CA PHE A 5 -1.79 -0.17 6.57
C PHE A 5 -2.55 0.92 7.37
N ASP A 6 -2.76 0.70 8.67
CA ASP A 6 -3.45 1.64 9.57
C ASP A 6 -2.73 3.00 9.67
N GLU A 7 -1.41 3.02 9.50
CA GLU A 7 -0.57 4.22 9.57
C GLU A 7 -0.58 5.04 8.26
N MET A 8 -1.22 4.51 7.21
CA MET A 8 -1.30 5.15 5.89
C MET A 8 -2.50 6.10 5.76
N ASN A 9 -3.31 6.28 6.82
CA ASN A 9 -4.49 7.16 6.82
C ASN A 9 -5.48 6.84 5.69
N LEU A 10 -5.68 5.55 5.41
CA LEU A 10 -6.61 5.04 4.41
C LEU A 10 -8.04 5.06 4.94
N HIS A 11 -9.02 5.15 4.03
CA HIS A 11 -10.42 5.04 4.42
C HIS A 11 -10.72 3.68 5.06
N GLU A 12 -11.54 3.68 6.11
CA GLU A 12 -11.84 2.49 6.92
C GLU A 12 -12.40 1.30 6.09
N PRO A 13 -13.30 1.48 5.10
CA PRO A 13 -13.75 0.37 4.25
C PRO A 13 -12.62 -0.28 3.45
N LEU A 14 -11.63 0.52 3.01
CA LEU A 14 -10.46 0.01 2.30
C LEU A 14 -9.56 -0.82 3.24
N LEU A 15 -9.31 -0.32 4.45
CA LEU A 15 -8.55 -1.07 5.47
C LEU A 15 -9.21 -2.42 5.77
N ARG A 16 -10.54 -2.44 5.97
CA ARG A 16 -11.28 -3.69 6.17
C ARG A 16 -11.15 -4.64 4.98
N GLY A 17 -11.19 -4.11 3.76
CA GLY A 17 -10.99 -4.91 2.54
C GLY A 17 -9.59 -5.52 2.46
N ILE A 18 -8.55 -4.72 2.75
CA ILE A 18 -7.14 -5.16 2.76
C ILE A 18 -6.96 -6.33 3.75
N TYR A 19 -7.40 -6.15 5.00
CA TYR A 19 -7.28 -7.21 6.01
C TYR A 19 -8.20 -8.40 5.73
N GLY A 20 -9.42 -8.17 5.22
CA GLY A 20 -10.35 -9.22 4.84
C GLY A 20 -9.85 -10.11 3.70
N TYR A 21 -8.98 -9.57 2.83
CA TYR A 21 -8.30 -10.32 1.77
C TYR A 21 -7.05 -11.07 2.28
N GLY A 22 -6.68 -10.91 3.56
CA GLY A 22 -5.53 -11.57 4.18
C GLY A 22 -4.21 -10.81 4.06
N PHE A 23 -4.22 -9.53 3.68
CA PHE A 23 -3.01 -8.70 3.72
C PHE A 23 -2.73 -8.21 5.14
N GLU A 24 -1.84 -8.90 5.84
CA GLU A 24 -1.47 -8.54 7.23
C GLU A 24 -0.49 -7.37 7.30
N GLN A 25 0.48 -7.32 6.38
CA GLN A 25 1.50 -6.29 6.32
C GLN A 25 1.73 -5.80 4.89
N PRO A 26 1.94 -4.49 4.68
CA PRO A 26 2.29 -3.95 3.38
C PRO A 26 3.64 -4.49 2.91
N SER A 27 3.72 -4.85 1.63
CA SER A 27 4.98 -5.22 1.00
C SER A 27 5.94 -4.03 0.92
N ALA A 28 7.23 -4.30 0.73
CA ALA A 28 8.26 -3.26 0.65
C ALA A 28 7.97 -2.14 -0.38
N ILE A 29 7.25 -2.45 -1.47
CA ILE A 29 6.85 -1.44 -2.46
C ILE A 29 5.62 -0.65 -1.99
N GLN A 30 4.63 -1.32 -1.38
CA GLN A 30 3.45 -0.69 -0.81
C GLN A 30 3.81 0.30 0.31
N GLN A 31 4.74 -0.06 1.20
CA GLN A 31 5.25 0.80 2.27
C GLN A 31 5.86 2.12 1.77
N ARG A 32 6.38 2.13 0.53
CA ARG A 32 7.04 3.28 -0.07
C ARG A 32 6.13 4.08 -1.01
N ALA A 33 5.23 3.40 -1.72
CA ALA A 33 4.47 4.00 -2.81
C ALA A 33 3.04 4.44 -2.42
N ILE A 34 2.36 3.74 -1.49
CA ILE A 34 0.96 4.05 -1.16
C ILE A 34 0.82 5.48 -0.63
N LYS A 35 1.71 5.92 0.26
CA LYS A 35 1.62 7.25 0.89
C LYS A 35 1.81 8.40 -0.12
N PRO A 36 2.83 8.39 -0.99
CA PRO A 36 2.90 9.33 -2.11
C PRO A 36 1.67 9.31 -3.04
N CYS A 37 1.12 8.12 -3.36
CA CYS A 37 -0.07 7.99 -4.21
C CYS A 37 -1.30 8.69 -3.61
N ILE A 38 -1.60 8.46 -2.33
CA ILE A 38 -2.77 9.09 -1.68
C ILE A 38 -2.59 10.60 -1.47
N LEU A 39 -1.35 11.08 -1.43
CA LEU A 39 -1.02 12.51 -1.40
C LEU A 39 -1.11 13.18 -2.78
N ARG A 40 -1.52 12.43 -3.82
CA ARG A 40 -1.65 12.90 -5.21
C ARG A 40 -0.33 13.41 -5.80
N HIS A 41 0.79 12.81 -5.39
CA HIS A 41 2.07 13.06 -6.02
C HIS A 41 2.27 12.12 -7.21
N ASP A 42 3.08 12.54 -8.17
CA ASP A 42 3.56 11.62 -9.21
C ASP A 42 4.52 10.59 -8.59
N VAL A 43 4.31 9.31 -8.90
CA VAL A 43 5.06 8.19 -8.31
C VAL A 43 5.68 7.33 -9.39
N ILE A 44 7.01 7.17 -9.32
CA ILE A 44 7.74 6.14 -10.06
C ILE A 44 8.15 5.05 -9.07
N ALA A 45 7.62 3.85 -9.26
CA ALA A 45 7.83 2.70 -8.38
C ALA A 45 8.35 1.50 -9.18
N GLN A 46 9.54 1.01 -8.84
CA GLN A 46 10.16 -0.17 -9.45
C GLN A 46 10.25 -1.31 -8.42
N ALA A 47 9.69 -2.47 -8.77
CA ALA A 47 9.83 -3.69 -7.98
C ALA A 47 9.75 -4.93 -8.89
N GLN A 48 10.34 -6.05 -8.47
CA GLN A 48 10.26 -7.32 -9.21
C GLN A 48 8.82 -7.85 -9.30
N SER A 49 8.52 -8.73 -10.25
CA SER A 49 7.19 -9.36 -10.34
C SER A 49 6.87 -10.18 -9.09
N GLY A 50 5.58 -10.26 -8.73
CA GLY A 50 5.13 -10.97 -7.51
C GLY A 50 5.31 -10.20 -6.19
N THR A 51 5.78 -8.94 -6.21
CA THR A 51 6.05 -8.15 -4.98
C THR A 51 4.88 -7.28 -4.51
N GLY A 52 3.66 -7.51 -5.03
CA GLY A 52 2.47 -6.75 -4.63
C GLY A 52 2.25 -5.42 -5.35
N LYS A 53 2.89 -5.20 -6.51
CA LYS A 53 2.71 -4.00 -7.33
C LYS A 53 1.23 -3.73 -7.69
N THR A 54 0.44 -4.76 -7.98
CA THR A 54 -0.97 -4.61 -8.36
C THR A 54 -1.81 -3.97 -7.27
N ALA A 55 -1.58 -4.33 -6.01
CA ALA A 55 -2.28 -3.76 -4.85
C ALA A 55 -1.62 -2.49 -4.32
N THR A 56 -0.72 -1.86 -5.09
CA THR A 56 -0.03 -0.61 -4.72
C THR A 56 -0.72 0.62 -5.32
N PHE A 57 -1.50 0.43 -6.39
CA PHE A 57 -2.17 1.47 -7.16
C PHE A 57 -3.68 1.30 -7.15
#